data_AF-A0A9E0WGB5-F1
#
_entry.id   AF-A0A9E0WGB5-F1
#
_cell.length_a   1.000
_cell.length_b   1.000
_cell.length_c   1.000
_cell.angle_alpha   90.00
_cell.angle_beta   90.00
_cell.angle_gamma   90.00
#
_symmetry.space_group_name_H-M   'P 1'
#
loop_
_entity.id
_entity.type
_entity.pdbx_description
1 polymer ?
#
loop_
_entity_poly.entity_id
_entity_poly.type
_entity_poly.pdbx_seq_one_letter_code
_entity_poly.pdbx_strand_id
1 'polypeptide(L)'
;MPEPDKQVMVGYGSFDLTRDVLIKAVSASAYVTGETFTAADVYIGSQVGWGLEFGTIPPNPELEAYSERVRGREAYHRAVAKDDALVPQQTDS
;
A
#
# COMPACT_ATOMS: atom_id res chain seq x y z
N MET A 1 -4.42 -26.57 -28.74
CA MET A 1 -4.62 -26.03 -27.38
C MET A 1 -3.24 -25.84 -26.78
N PRO A 2 -2.75 -24.62 -26.49
CA PRO A 2 -1.38 -24.46 -25.98
C PRO A 2 -1.32 -24.70 -24.47
N GLU A 3 -0.22 -25.33 -24.04
CA GLU A 3 0.05 -25.84 -22.69
C GLU A 3 0.24 -24.78 -21.58
N PRO A 4 -0.04 -25.14 -20.32
CA PRO A 4 0.08 -24.27 -19.13
C PRO A 4 1.52 -23.82 -18.80
N ASP A 5 2.55 -24.40 -19.42
CA ASP A 5 3.96 -24.14 -19.09
C ASP A 5 4.52 -22.79 -19.59
N LYS A 6 3.74 -22.01 -20.35
CA LYS A 6 4.18 -20.67 -20.82
C LYS A 6 3.95 -19.54 -19.82
N GLN A 7 3.33 -19.77 -18.67
CA GLN A 7 3.09 -18.73 -17.67
C GLN A 7 4.36 -18.25 -16.93
N VAL A 8 5.47 -18.99 -17.04
CA VAL A 8 6.75 -18.65 -16.38
C VAL A 8 7.60 -17.66 -17.20
N MET A 9 7.28 -17.46 -18.49
CA MET A 9 8.16 -16.75 -19.44
C MET A 9 7.94 -15.22 -19.52
N VAL A 10 6.88 -14.72 -18.89
CA VAL A 10 6.59 -13.29 -18.74
C VAL A 10 5.99 -13.16 -17.34
N GLY A 11 6.54 -12.34 -16.45
CA GLY A 11 6.26 -12.29 -14.99
C GLY A 11 4.80 -12.08 -14.52
N TYR A 12 3.81 -12.27 -15.38
CA TYR A 12 2.37 -12.25 -15.10
C TYR A 12 1.96 -13.26 -14.03
N GLY A 13 2.49 -14.49 -14.06
CA GLY A 13 2.17 -15.50 -13.04
C GLY A 13 2.63 -15.11 -11.63
N SER A 14 3.67 -14.28 -11.50
CA SER A 14 4.14 -13.76 -10.21
C SER A 14 3.34 -12.55 -9.76
N PHE A 15 2.95 -11.66 -10.69
CA PHE A 15 2.19 -10.47 -10.37
C PHE A 15 0.77 -10.79 -9.92
N ASP A 16 0.04 -11.62 -10.67
CA ASP A 16 -1.33 -12.02 -10.30
C ASP A 16 -1.32 -12.82 -9.00
N LEU A 17 -0.34 -13.71 -8.80
CA LEU A 17 -0.17 -14.45 -7.54
C LEU A 17 0.17 -13.51 -6.37
N THR A 18 1.07 -12.55 -6.57
CA THR A 18 1.44 -11.55 -5.55
C THR A 18 0.24 -10.69 -5.19
N ARG A 19 -0.54 -10.28 -6.20
CA ARG A 19 -1.80 -9.55 -6.02
C ARG A 19 -2.80 -10.36 -5.21
N ASP A 20 -3.04 -11.61 -5.57
CA ASP A 20 -4.01 -12.46 -4.88
C ASP A 20 -3.59 -12.77 -3.45
N VAL A 21 -2.30 -13.00 -3.21
CA VAL A 21 -1.74 -13.15 -1.85
C VAL A 21 -1.91 -11.85 -1.06
N LEU A 22 -1.67 -10.70 -1.68
CA LEU A 22 -1.82 -9.40 -1.04
C LEU A 22 -3.28 -9.11 -0.68
N ILE A 23 -4.22 -9.33 -1.61
CA ILE A 23 -5.67 -9.26 -1.40
C ILE A 23 -6.06 -10.14 -0.21
N LYS A 24 -5.61 -11.39 -0.20
CA LYS A 24 -5.88 -12.32 0.90
C LYS A 24 -5.29 -11.86 2.24
N ALA A 25 -4.12 -11.24 2.23
CA ALA A 25 -3.49 -10.71 3.44
C ALA A 25 -4.25 -9.49 3.99
N VAL A 26 -4.63 -8.54 3.14
CA VAL A 26 -5.32 -7.30 3.54
C VAL A 26 -6.82 -7.49 3.82
N SER A 27 -7.43 -8.58 3.34
CA SER A 27 -8.78 -9.00 3.74
C SER A 27 -8.78 -9.75 5.06
N ALA A 28 -7.74 -10.55 5.33
CA ALA A 28 -7.62 -11.29 6.59
C ALA A 28 -7.18 -10.40 7.76
N SER A 29 -6.51 -9.27 7.50
CA SER A 29 -5.93 -8.42 8.54
C SER A 29 -5.88 -6.95 8.13
N ALA A 30 -5.90 -6.06 9.13
CA ALA A 30 -5.91 -4.63 8.88
C ALA A 30 -4.60 -4.10 8.24
N TYR A 31 -3.52 -4.85 8.35
CA TYR A 31 -2.20 -4.50 7.82
C TYR A 31 -1.49 -5.78 7.34
N VAL A 32 -0.46 -5.62 6.50
CA VAL A 32 0.28 -6.74 5.90
C VAL A 32 0.96 -7.61 6.97
N THR A 33 1.30 -7.02 8.13
CA THR A 33 1.89 -7.74 9.26
C THR A 33 0.88 -8.14 10.34
N GLY A 34 -0.43 -7.97 10.09
CA GLY A 34 -1.50 -8.28 11.04
C GLY A 34 -2.21 -7.02 11.54
N GLU A 35 -2.11 -6.74 12.85
CA GLU A 35 -2.83 -5.63 13.49
C GLU A 35 -2.01 -4.33 13.61
N THR A 36 -0.70 -4.41 13.40
CA THR A 36 0.20 -3.27 13.57
C THR A 36 0.62 -2.69 12.23
N PHE A 37 0.57 -1.37 12.13
CA PHE A 37 1.09 -0.64 10.98
C PHE A 37 2.63 -0.61 11.04
N THR A 38 3.28 -0.96 9.95
CA THR A 38 4.74 -1.07 9.85
C THR A 38 5.28 -0.41 8.59
N ALA A 39 6.61 -0.34 8.47
CA ALA A 39 7.28 0.13 7.25
C ALA A 39 6.89 -0.70 6.00
N ALA A 40 6.50 -1.97 6.17
CA ALA A 40 5.98 -2.79 5.08
C ALA A 40 4.69 -2.20 4.51
N ASP A 41 3.81 -1.69 5.37
CA ASP A 41 2.54 -1.10 4.95
C ASP A 41 2.74 0.22 4.21
N VAL A 42 3.73 1.02 4.60
CA VAL A 42 4.14 2.25 3.88
C VAL A 42 4.58 1.91 2.45
N TYR A 43 5.47 0.93 2.32
CA TYR A 43 6.00 0.53 1.02
C TYR A 43 4.91 -0.07 0.12
N ILE A 44 4.17 -1.06 0.64
CA ILE A 44 3.14 -1.78 -0.09
C ILE A 44 1.95 -0.86 -0.39
N GLY A 45 1.49 -0.05 0.56
CA GLY A 45 0.41 0.91 0.33
C GLY A 45 0.75 1.97 -0.71
N SER A 46 2.02 2.41 -0.76
CA SER A 46 2.49 3.31 -1.82
C SER A 46 2.51 2.62 -3.18
N GLN A 47 2.98 1.39 -3.24
CA GLN A 47 3.07 0.61 -4.48
C GLN A 47 1.66 0.25 -5.02
N VAL A 48 0.74 -0.15 -4.14
CA VAL A 48 -0.67 -0.42 -4.48
C VAL A 48 -1.35 0.87 -4.94
N GLY A 49 -1.20 1.96 -4.21
CA GLY A 49 -1.80 3.24 -4.57
C GLY A 49 -1.32 3.74 -5.94
N TRP A 50 -0.01 3.69 -6.20
CA TRP A 50 0.55 4.03 -7.51
C TRP A 50 0.05 3.07 -8.59
N GLY A 51 -0.01 1.77 -8.31
CA GLY A 51 -0.45 0.79 -9.27
C GLY A 51 -1.92 0.93 -9.68
N LEU A 52 -2.81 1.27 -8.73
CA LEU A 52 -4.21 1.59 -8.99
C LEU A 52 -4.34 2.89 -9.79
N GLU A 53 -3.58 3.93 -9.43
CA GLU A 53 -3.62 5.25 -10.08
C GLU A 53 -3.11 5.21 -11.53
N PHE A 54 -2.08 4.42 -11.80
CA PHE A 54 -1.52 4.24 -13.15
C PHE A 54 -2.16 3.07 -13.92
N GLY A 55 -3.15 2.38 -13.34
CA GLY A 55 -3.85 1.26 -13.97
C GLY A 55 -2.97 0.04 -14.23
N THR A 56 -1.81 -0.07 -13.57
CA THR A 56 -0.94 -1.25 -13.65
C THR A 56 -1.41 -2.37 -12.73
N ILE A 57 -2.15 -2.04 -11.68
CA ILE A 57 -2.89 -2.99 -10.83
C ILE A 57 -4.38 -2.87 -11.16
N PRO A 58 -5.06 -3.97 -11.49
CA PRO A 58 -6.51 -3.95 -11.68
C PRO A 58 -7.23 -3.51 -10.40
N PRO A 59 -8.23 -2.61 -10.49
CA PRO A 59 -8.96 -2.12 -9.34
C PRO A 59 -9.60 -3.26 -8.54
N ASN A 60 -9.54 -3.15 -7.22
CA ASN A 60 -10.12 -4.10 -6.28
C ASN A 60 -10.50 -3.35 -5.00
N PRO A 61 -11.74 -3.50 -4.50
CA PRO A 61 -12.22 -2.77 -3.34
C PRO A 61 -11.38 -2.98 -2.08
N GLU A 62 -10.76 -4.16 -1.91
CA GLU A 62 -9.91 -4.45 -0.75
C GLU A 62 -8.57 -3.72 -0.84
N LEU A 63 -7.99 -3.64 -2.04
CA LEU A 63 -6.75 -2.90 -2.30
C LEU A 63 -6.96 -1.40 -2.21
N GLU A 64 -8.11 -0.90 -2.68
CA GLU A 64 -8.53 0.49 -2.55
C GLU A 64 -8.69 0.87 -1.06
N ALA A 65 -9.47 0.11 -0.30
CA ALA A 65 -9.66 0.34 1.13
C ALA A 65 -8.36 0.20 1.94
N TYR A 66 -7.42 -0.65 1.51
CA TYR A 66 -6.10 -0.75 2.11
C TYR A 66 -5.23 0.48 1.78
N SER A 67 -5.17 0.88 0.51
CA SER A 67 -4.42 2.07 0.05
C SER A 67 -4.90 3.35 0.74
N GLU A 68 -6.22 3.54 0.86
CA GLU A 68 -6.81 4.70 1.55
C GLU A 68 -6.44 4.75 3.04
N ARG A 69 -6.47 3.60 3.72
CA ARG A 69 -6.10 3.50 5.14
C ARG A 69 -4.64 3.84 5.39
N VAL A 70 -3.74 3.35 4.54
CA VAL A 70 -2.31 3.68 4.61
C VAL A 70 -2.08 5.15 4.30
N ARG A 71 -2.65 5.67 3.19
CA ARG A 71 -2.50 7.08 2.79
C ARG A 71 -3.06 8.04 3.82
N GLY A 72 -4.19 7.71 4.46
CA GLY A 72 -4.79 8.52 5.52
C GLY A 72 -3.89 8.67 6.75
N ARG A 73 -3.27 7.57 7.21
CA ARG A 73 -2.29 7.62 8.31
C ARG A 73 -1.03 8.37 7.92
N GLU A 74 -0.46 8.08 6.76
CA GLU A 74 0.74 8.75 6.26
C GLU A 74 0.53 10.26 6.09
N ALA A 75 -0.62 10.67 5.54
CA ALA A 75 -0.98 12.07 5.41
C ALA A 75 -1.13 12.75 6.78
N TYR A 76 -1.76 12.08 7.73
CA TYR A 76 -1.88 12.56 9.11
C TYR A 76 -0.50 12.70 9.78
N HIS A 77 0.36 11.68 9.71
CA HIS A 77 1.72 11.72 10.25
C HIS A 77 2.57 12.82 9.59
N ARG A 78 2.46 13.02 8.28
CA ARG A 78 3.17 14.09 7.57
C ARG A 78 2.64 15.48 7.93
N ALA A 79 1.33 15.63 8.14
CA ALA A 79 0.74 16.90 8.58
C ALA A 79 1.25 17.24 9.99
N VAL A 80 1.15 16.30 10.94
CA VAL A 80 1.69 16.47 12.30
C VAL A 80 3.19 16.77 12.29
N ALA A 81 3.98 16.03 11.50
CA ALA A 81 5.42 16.28 11.40
C ALA A 81 5.76 17.66 10.80
N LYS A 82 4.94 18.17 9.87
CA LYS A 82 5.09 19.52 9.31
C LYS A 82 4.69 20.59 10.33
N ASP A 83 3.62 20.36 11.08
CA ASP A 83 3.17 21.29 12.13
C ASP A 83 4.17 21.33 13.29
N ASP A 84 4.72 20.19 13.72
CA ASP A 84 5.81 20.11 14.71
C ASP A 84 7.08 20.83 14.22
N ALA A 85 7.43 20.69 12.94
CA ALA A 85 8.55 21.39 12.33
C ALA A 85 8.30 22.90 12.13
N LEU A 86 7.04 23.34 12.24
CA LEU A 86 6.62 24.73 12.13
C LEU A 86 6.29 25.36 13.48
N VAL A 87 6.36 24.64 14.62
CA VAL A 87 6.28 25.26 15.95
C VAL A 87 7.48 26.20 16.10
N PRO A 88 7.29 27.52 16.01
CA PRO A 88 8.36 28.45 16.28
C PRO A 88 8.60 28.34 17.79
N GLN A 89 9.84 28.06 18.20
CA GLN A 89 10.30 28.47 19.52
C GLN A 89 10.35 30.01 19.57
N GLN A 90 9.22 30.70 19.44
CA GLN A 90 9.10 32.08 19.88
C GLN A 90 8.90 32.06 21.38
N THR A 91 10.04 31.86 22.04
CA THR A 91 10.23 32.21 23.43
C THR A 91 10.15 33.73 23.49
N ASP A 92 9.06 34.24 24.05
CA ASP A 92 8.99 35.62 24.53
C ASP A 92 10.11 35.86 25.56
N SER A 93 10.93 36.89 25.35
CA SER A 93 11.56 37.73 26.39
C SER A 93 12.20 38.97 25.76
#